data_AF-A0A2T2S962-F1
#
_entry.id   AF-A0A2T2S962-F1
#
_cell.length_a   1.000
_cell.length_b   1.000
_cell.length_c   1.000
_cell.angle_alpha   90.00
_cell.angle_beta   90.00
_cell.angle_gamma   90.00
#
_symmetry.space_group_name_H-M   'P 1'
#
loop_
_entity.id
_entity.type
_entity.pdbx_description
1 polymer ?
#
loop_
_entity_poly.entity_id
_entity_poly.type
_entity_poly.pdbx_seq_one_letter_code
_entity_poly.pdbx_strand_id
1 'polypeptide(L)'
;GMFFLAEYVNWFVASFFIVTLFFGGYLVPFQPLLIDVVPALEGSIWLALLQFVSLMLKVSFFAFLFIWVRWTFPRFKYNQLMQLGWKYLLPISLANAILIALGVVLFGSIGL
;
A
#
# COMPACT_ATOMS: atom_id res chain seq x y z
N GLY A 1 3.50 -24.88 -16.73
CA GLY A 1 3.29 -24.49 -15.32
C GLY A 1 3.88 -23.14 -14.96
N MET A 2 5.10 -22.82 -15.42
CA MET A 2 5.86 -21.66 -14.94
C MET A 2 5.19 -20.30 -15.23
N PHE A 3 4.52 -20.12 -16.38
CA PHE A 3 3.83 -18.86 -16.69
C PHE A 3 2.70 -18.54 -15.70
N PHE A 4 1.87 -19.52 -15.35
CA PHE A 4 0.83 -19.32 -14.34
C PHE A 4 1.44 -19.01 -12.98
N LEU A 5 2.48 -19.73 -12.57
CA LEU A 5 3.19 -19.45 -11.31
C LEU A 5 3.72 -18.02 -11.27
N ALA A 6 4.34 -17.54 -12.36
CA ALA A 6 4.84 -16.17 -12.46
C ALA A 6 3.71 -15.12 -12.37
N GLU A 7 2.54 -15.38 -12.98
CA GLU A 7 1.38 -14.48 -12.89
C GLU A 7 0.88 -14.33 -11.45
N TYR A 8 0.74 -15.44 -10.71
CA TYR A 8 0.34 -15.41 -9.30
C TYR A 8 1.37 -14.73 -8.40
N VAL A 9 2.66 -14.99 -8.64
CA VAL A 9 3.75 -14.32 -7.91
C VAL A 9 3.70 -12.81 -8.12
N ASN A 10 3.43 -12.34 -9.35
CA ASN A 10 3.32 -10.91 -9.63
C ASN A 10 2.19 -10.24 -8.84
N TRP A 11 1.02 -10.87 -8.71
CA TRP A 11 -0.07 -10.30 -7.89
C TRP A 11 0.26 -10.27 -6.40
N PHE A 12 0.94 -11.31 -5.91
CA PHE A 12 1.39 -11.36 -4.51
C PHE A 12 2.41 -10.27 -4.23
N VAL A 13 3.43 -10.14 -5.08
CA VAL A 13 4.48 -9.12 -4.96
C VAL A 13 3.90 -7.70 -5.08
N ALA A 14 2.96 -7.46 -5.99
CA ALA A 14 2.28 -6.17 -6.10
C ALA A 14 1.53 -5.80 -4.80
N SER A 15 0.89 -6.78 -4.15
CA SER A 15 0.23 -6.58 -2.86
C SER A 15 1.23 -6.21 -1.76
N PHE A 16 2.42 -6.81 -1.76
CA PHE A 16 3.50 -6.42 -0.85
C PHE A 16 3.92 -4.96 -1.04
N PHE A 17 4.15 -4.53 -2.28
CA PHE A 17 4.54 -3.14 -2.57
C PHE A 17 3.49 -2.13 -2.11
N ILE A 18 2.19 -2.43 -2.30
CA ILE A 18 1.12 -1.52 -1.86
C ILE A 18 1.12 -1.38 -0.34
N VAL A 19 1.23 -2.51 0.39
CA VAL A 19 1.19 -2.50 1.85
C VAL A 19 2.40 -1.81 2.46
N THR A 20 3.59 -2.01 1.90
CA THR A 20 4.82 -1.41 2.43
C THR A 20 4.91 0.08 2.13
N LEU A 21 4.56 0.51 0.91
CA LEU A 21 4.67 1.92 0.51
C LEU A 21 3.58 2.81 1.09
N PHE A 22 2.33 2.31 1.18
CA PHE A 22 1.18 3.15 1.55
C PHE A 22 0.61 2.84 2.93
N PHE A 23 0.67 1.59 3.41
CA PHE A 23 0.00 1.15 4.65
C PHE A 23 0.97 0.89 5.82
N GLY A 24 2.17 1.47 5.74
CA GLY A 24 3.17 1.43 6.81
C GLY A 24 3.78 0.06 7.06
N GLY A 25 3.59 -0.91 6.16
CA GLY A 25 4.18 -2.25 6.24
C GLY A 25 3.94 -2.95 7.58
N TYR A 26 5.01 -3.08 8.36
CA TYR A 26 5.07 -3.74 9.67
C TYR A 26 4.43 -2.94 10.81
N LEU A 27 4.08 -1.67 10.60
CA LEU A 27 3.48 -0.85 11.65
C LEU A 27 2.10 -1.41 12.03
N VAL A 28 1.98 -1.74 13.30
CA VAL A 28 0.72 -2.15 13.92
C VAL A 28 -0.12 -0.87 14.11
N PRO A 29 -1.43 -0.88 13.77
CA PRO A 29 -2.29 0.25 14.12
C PRO A 29 -2.20 0.51 15.63
N PHE A 30 -1.93 1.77 16.01
CA PHE A 30 -1.71 2.22 17.39
C PHE A 30 -0.41 1.76 18.09
N GLN A 31 0.63 1.38 17.33
CA GLN A 31 1.92 0.99 17.92
C GLN A 31 2.51 2.01 18.94
N PRO A 32 2.46 3.35 18.72
CA PRO A 32 2.95 4.30 19.72
C PRO A 32 2.17 4.24 21.05
N LEU A 33 0.83 4.18 20.97
CA LEU A 33 -0.04 4.04 22.15
C LEU A 33 0.16 2.70 22.87
N LEU A 34 0.44 1.63 22.13
CA LEU A 34 0.64 0.30 22.71
C LEU A 34 1.96 0.22 23.50
N ILE A 35 2.99 0.91 23.01
CA ILE A 35 4.30 1.02 23.64
C ILE A 35 4.22 1.88 24.92
N ASP A 36 3.46 2.98 24.89
CA ASP A 36 3.25 3.84 26.07
C ASP A 36 2.52 3.12 27.22
N VAL A 37 1.57 2.23 26.89
CA VAL A 37 0.79 1.48 27.90
C VAL A 37 1.57 0.28 28.45
N VAL A 38 2.42 -0.36 27.64
CA VAL A 38 3.28 -1.47 28.09
C VAL A 38 4.70 -1.33 27.55
N PRO A 39 5.59 -0.59 28.25
CA PRO A 39 6.96 -0.35 27.79
C PRO A 39 7.83 -1.62 27.75
N ALA A 40 7.45 -2.70 28.44
CA ALA A 40 8.15 -3.99 28.42
C ALA A 40 8.03 -4.75 27.08
N LEU A 41 7.18 -4.28 26.18
CA LEU A 41 6.94 -4.89 24.87
C LEU A 41 7.95 -4.39 23.81
N GLU A 42 8.61 -3.24 24.02
CA GLU A 42 9.67 -2.76 23.13
C GLU A 42 10.79 -3.80 22.99
N GLY A 43 11.00 -4.30 21.77
CA GLY A 43 12.03 -5.31 21.47
C GLY A 43 11.67 -6.75 21.82
N SER A 44 10.47 -7.02 22.34
CA SER A 44 10.00 -8.38 22.62
C SER A 44 9.68 -9.16 21.32
N ILE A 45 9.98 -10.47 21.30
CA ILE A 45 9.61 -11.39 20.20
C ILE A 45 8.11 -11.30 19.86
N TRP A 46 7.27 -11.06 20.88
CA TRP A 46 5.82 -10.94 20.74
C TRP A 46 5.39 -9.78 19.85
N LEU A 47 6.08 -8.64 19.93
CA LEU A 47 5.79 -7.48 19.09
C LEU A 47 6.21 -7.73 17.65
N ALA A 48 7.37 -8.38 17.43
CA ALA A 48 7.82 -8.77 16.10
C ALA A 48 6.85 -9.76 15.43
N LEU A 49 6.34 -10.74 16.18
CA LEU A 49 5.31 -11.66 15.69
C LEU A 49 4.02 -10.91 15.33
N LEU A 50 3.59 -9.97 16.17
CA LEU A 50 2.37 -9.19 15.93
C LEU A 50 2.51 -8.27 14.71
N GLN A 51 3.66 -7.63 14.53
CA GLN A 51 3.99 -6.84 13.34
C GLN A 51 3.99 -7.70 12.07
N PHE A 52 4.58 -8.90 12.13
CA PHE A 52 4.58 -9.84 11.01
C PHE A 52 3.17 -10.31 10.65
N VAL A 53 2.36 -10.69 11.65
CA VAL A 53 0.97 -11.08 11.44
C VAL A 53 0.15 -9.92 10.86
N SER A 54 0.37 -8.69 11.35
CA SER A 54 -0.29 -7.49 10.81
C SER A 54 0.05 -7.28 9.34
N LEU A 55 1.33 -7.41 8.97
CA LEU A 55 1.76 -7.33 7.57
C LEU A 55 1.10 -8.41 6.71
N MET A 56 1.16 -9.68 7.14
CA MET A 56 0.58 -10.79 6.39
C MET A 56 -0.94 -10.64 6.23
N LEU A 57 -1.63 -10.13 7.24
CA LEU A 57 -3.07 -9.87 7.19
C LEU A 57 -3.41 -8.76 6.19
N LYS A 58 -2.66 -7.64 6.22
CA LYS A 58 -2.81 -6.55 5.24
C LYS A 58 -2.54 -7.05 3.81
N VAL A 59 -1.46 -7.80 3.60
CA VAL A 59 -1.11 -8.38 2.30
C VAL A 59 -2.19 -9.34 1.81
N SER A 60 -2.67 -10.23 2.68
CA SER A 60 -3.75 -11.17 2.34
C SER A 60 -5.04 -10.44 1.95
N PHE A 61 -5.38 -9.34 2.65
CA PHE A 61 -6.51 -8.50 2.29
C PHE A 61 -6.35 -7.88 0.89
N PHE A 62 -5.18 -7.34 0.55
CA PHE A 62 -4.93 -6.81 -0.81
C PHE A 62 -4.91 -7.90 -1.88
N ALA A 63 -4.32 -9.06 -1.58
CA ALA A 63 -4.35 -10.21 -2.49
C ALA A 63 -5.80 -10.68 -2.76
N PHE A 64 -6.64 -10.70 -1.73
CA PHE A 64 -8.07 -10.96 -1.86
C PHE A 64 -8.77 -9.89 -2.71
N LEU A 65 -8.46 -8.61 -2.50
CA LEU A 65 -8.99 -7.52 -3.35
C LEU A 65 -8.60 -7.70 -4.83
N PHE A 66 -7.38 -8.12 -5.15
CA PHE A 66 -6.98 -8.38 -6.54
C PHE A 66 -7.81 -9.51 -7.19
N ILE A 67 -8.09 -10.58 -6.44
CA ILE A 67 -8.96 -11.67 -6.92
C ILE A 67 -10.39 -11.16 -7.10
N TRP A 68 -10.90 -10.38 -6.15
CA TRP A 68 -12.25 -9.82 -6.23
C TRP A 68 -12.40 -8.88 -7.43
N VAL A 69 -11.46 -7.95 -7.64
CA VAL A 69 -11.41 -7.07 -8.81
C VAL A 69 -11.45 -7.87 -10.12
N ARG A 70 -10.70 -8.98 -10.20
CA ARG A 70 -10.72 -9.85 -11.39
C ARG A 70 -12.11 -10.39 -11.71
N TRP A 71 -12.96 -10.61 -10.70
CA TRP A 71 -14.32 -11.13 -10.87
C TRP A 71 -15.35 -10.02 -11.13
N THR A 72 -15.11 -8.80 -10.66
CA THR A 72 -16.08 -7.69 -10.77
C THR A 72 -15.97 -6.92 -12.08
N PHE A 73 -14.78 -6.78 -12.68
CA PHE A 73 -14.61 -5.92 -13.85
C PHE A 73 -14.94 -6.62 -15.18
N PRO A 74 -15.89 -6.08 -15.98
CA PRO A 74 -16.07 -6.51 -17.36
C PRO A 74 -14.88 -6.06 -18.21
N ARG A 75 -14.47 -6.89 -19.17
CA ARG A 75 -13.21 -6.72 -19.93
C ARG A 75 -13.12 -5.33 -20.59
N PHE A 76 -12.05 -4.58 -20.28
CA PHE A 76 -11.76 -3.29 -20.90
C PHE A 76 -11.11 -3.43 -22.28
N LYS A 77 -11.47 -2.53 -23.20
CA LYS A 77 -10.79 -2.42 -24.51
C LYS A 77 -9.45 -1.68 -24.36
N TYR A 78 -8.47 -2.03 -25.20
CA TYR A 78 -7.14 -1.40 -25.20
C TYR A 78 -7.19 0.14 -25.22
N ASN A 79 -8.03 0.73 -26.08
CA ASN A 79 -8.15 2.19 -26.20
C ASN A 79 -8.65 2.84 -24.90
N GLN A 80 -9.51 2.16 -24.14
CA GLN A 80 -10.01 2.68 -22.86
C GLN A 80 -8.92 2.64 -21.78
N LEU A 81 -8.10 1.59 -21.79
CA LEU A 81 -6.97 1.46 -20.85
C LEU A 81 -5.88 2.49 -21.13
N MET A 82 -5.59 2.75 -22.42
CA MET A 82 -4.67 3.80 -22.84
C MET A 82 -5.17 5.18 -22.43
N GLN A 83 -6.46 5.45 -22.64
CA GLN A 83 -7.08 6.70 -22.23
C GLN A 83 -7.05 6.87 -20.71
N LEU A 84 -7.34 5.83 -19.93
CA LEU A 84 -7.28 5.87 -18.46
C LEU A 84 -5.87 6.24 -17.97
N GLY A 85 -4.84 5.57 -18.49
CA GLY A 85 -3.45 5.80 -18.12
C GLY A 85 -2.96 7.21 -18.48
N TRP A 86 -3.07 7.57 -19.74
CA TRP A 86 -2.45 8.81 -20.25
C TRP A 86 -3.28 10.06 -19.98
N LYS A 87 -4.61 9.96 -20.07
CA LYS A 87 -5.48 11.14 -19.96
C LYS A 87 -5.88 11.45 -18.51
N TYR A 88 -5.91 10.45 -17.64
CA TYR A 88 -6.40 10.64 -16.26
C TYR A 88 -5.31 10.37 -15.21
N LEU A 89 -4.68 9.19 -15.22
CA LEU A 89 -3.73 8.82 -14.15
C LEU A 89 -2.47 9.68 -14.14
N LEU A 90 -1.90 9.97 -15.32
CA LEU A 90 -0.69 10.79 -15.44
C LEU A 90 -0.89 12.24 -14.94
N PRO A 91 -1.91 12.99 -15.38
CA PRO A 91 -2.11 14.35 -14.86
C PRO A 91 -2.47 14.36 -13.37
N ILE A 92 -3.20 13.35 -12.87
CA ILE A 92 -3.54 13.23 -11.44
C ILE A 92 -2.28 12.98 -10.59
N SER A 93 -1.36 12.11 -11.04
CA SER A 93 -0.14 11.84 -10.27
C SER A 93 0.78 13.08 -10.22
N LEU A 94 0.90 13.81 -11.33
CA LEU A 94 1.64 15.08 -11.36
C LEU A 94 1.00 16.15 -10.47
N ALA A 95 -0.34 16.28 -10.50
CA ALA A 95 -1.06 17.22 -9.64
C ALA A 95 -0.85 16.91 -8.15
N ASN A 96 -0.93 15.63 -7.76
CA ASN A 96 -0.64 15.21 -6.39
C ASN A 96 0.81 15.50 -5.98
N ALA A 97 1.77 15.23 -6.86
CA ALA A 97 3.19 15.50 -6.57
C ALA A 97 3.45 17.00 -6.33
N ILE A 98 2.88 17.88 -7.16
CA ILE A 98 2.98 19.33 -6.98
C ILE A 98 2.28 19.77 -5.69
N LEU A 99 1.09 19.24 -5.41
CA LEU A 99 0.34 19.58 -4.20
C LEU A 99 1.12 19.22 -2.93
N ILE A 100 1.71 18.03 -2.88
CA ILE A 100 2.54 17.60 -1.74
C ILE A 100 3.79 18.48 -1.63
N ALA A 101 4.46 18.78 -2.74
CA ALA A 101 5.64 19.65 -2.74
C ALA A 101 5.31 21.06 -2.22
N LEU A 102 4.20 21.66 -2.67
CA LEU A 102 3.73 22.95 -2.16
C LEU A 102 3.37 22.87 -0.68
N GLY A 103 2.67 21.80 -0.27
CA GLY A 103 2.33 21.57 1.13
C GLY A 103 3.57 21.55 2.02
N VAL A 104 4.59 20.78 1.66
CA VAL A 104 5.85 20.69 2.41
C VAL A 104 6.55 22.05 2.51
N VAL A 105 6.59 22.84 1.43
CA VAL A 105 7.19 24.18 1.44
C VAL A 105 6.40 25.15 2.34
N LEU A 106 5.07 25.08 2.31
CA LEU A 106 4.21 25.92 3.14
C LEU A 106 4.31 25.54 4.63
N PHE A 107 4.36 24.25 4.96
CA PHE A 107 4.59 23.81 6.34
C PHE A 107 5.98 24.26 6.83
N GLY A 108 7.01 24.11 5.99
CA GLY A 108 8.35 24.60 6.30
C GLY A 108 8.44 26.11 6.50
N SER A 109 7.63 26.92 5.79
CA SER A 109 7.61 28.37 5.97
C SER A 109 6.85 28.83 7.22
N ILE A 110 5.94 28.00 7.74
CA ILE A 110 5.17 28.26 8.98
C ILE A 110 5.98 27.89 10.25
N GLY A 111 7.14 27.25 10.11
CA GLY A 111 8.07 27.00 11.22
C GLY A 111 7.65 25.87 12.17
N LEU A 112 6.91 24.88 11.66
CA LEU A 112 6.64 23.59 12.31
C LEU A 112 7.36 22.46 11.57
#